data_AF-A0A5J4P3W6-F1
#
_entry.id   AF-A0A5J4P3W6-F1
#
_cell.length_a   1.000
_cell.length_b   1.000
_cell.length_c   1.000
_cell.angle_alpha   90.00
_cell.angle_beta   90.00
_cell.angle_gamma   90.00
#
_symmetry.space_group_name_H-M   'P 1'
#
loop_
_entity.id
_entity.type
_entity.pdbx_description
1 polymer ?
#
loop_
_entity_poly.entity_id
_entity_poly.type
_entity_poly.pdbx_seq_one_letter_code
_entity_poly.pdbx_strand_id
1 'polypeptide(L)'
;MKVCIAEKPSVARDIAAIVGATSKKDGYMEGNGWTVTWAFGHLVGLAMPEVYGFTGFQRENLPILPKEFILIPRQIKEGKEYKNDPGVMKQLKIIKELFSRAEGIVVGTDAGREGQLIFQYIYDYAGCNKPCERLWISSLTDKAIREGFQNLKPGSDYD
;
A
#
# COMPACT_ATOMS: atom_id res chain seq x y z
N MET A 1 0.04 7.63 17.51
CA MET A 1 1.10 6.97 16.71
C MET A 1 0.85 7.24 15.23
N LYS A 2 1.88 7.70 14.49
CA LYS A 2 1.81 7.87 13.03
C LYS A 2 2.34 6.61 12.31
N VAL A 3 1.68 6.21 11.23
CA VAL A 3 2.11 5.08 10.38
C VAL A 3 2.62 5.62 9.05
N CYS A 4 3.85 5.33 8.68
CA CYS A 4 4.37 5.58 7.34
C CYS A 4 4.34 4.30 6.51
N ILE A 5 3.82 4.34 5.28
CA ILE A 5 3.83 3.21 4.34
C ILE A 5 4.71 3.55 3.13
N ALA A 6 5.72 2.71 2.88
CA ALA A 6 6.57 2.80 1.69
C ALA A 6 6.20 1.77 0.62
N GLU A 7 6.73 1.90 -0.59
CA GLU A 7 6.46 0.95 -1.69
C GLU A 7 7.23 -0.39 -1.58
N LYS A 8 8.37 -0.40 -0.88
CA LYS A 8 9.24 -1.57 -0.74
C LYS A 8 10.03 -1.57 0.58
N PRO A 9 10.52 -2.73 1.06
CA PRO A 9 11.18 -2.83 2.36
C PRO A 9 12.45 -1.98 2.51
N SER A 10 13.19 -1.73 1.42
CA SER A 10 14.42 -0.91 1.48
C SER A 10 14.10 0.55 1.81
N VAL A 11 13.12 1.14 1.12
CA VAL A 11 12.69 2.54 1.34
C VAL A 11 12.14 2.72 2.75
N ALA A 12 11.37 1.76 3.24
CA ALA A 12 10.89 1.78 4.61
C ALA A 12 12.03 1.77 5.64
N ARG A 13 13.13 1.03 5.40
CA ARG A 13 14.29 1.03 6.30
C ARG A 13 14.97 2.40 6.34
N ASP A 14 15.13 3.03 5.18
CA ASP A 14 15.75 4.36 5.08
C ASP A 14 14.89 5.40 5.81
N ILE A 15 13.57 5.39 5.58
CA ILE A 15 12.62 6.24 6.30
C ILE A 15 12.65 5.96 7.81
N ALA A 16 12.61 4.68 8.22
CA ALA A 16 12.60 4.27 9.62
C ALA A 16 13.84 4.76 10.38
N ALA A 17 15.01 4.74 9.74
CA ALA A 17 16.25 5.27 10.32
C ALA A 17 16.15 6.78 10.59
N ILE A 18 15.52 7.54 9.69
CA ILE A 18 15.36 8.99 9.83
C ILE A 18 14.36 9.36 10.92
N VAL A 19 13.22 8.67 10.99
CA VAL A 19 12.17 8.97 11.98
C VAL A 19 12.44 8.35 13.36
N GLY A 20 13.47 7.51 13.49
CA GLY A 20 13.84 6.84 14.74
C GLY A 20 13.03 5.58 15.06
N ALA A 21 12.43 4.95 14.05
CA ALA A 21 11.70 3.68 14.18
C ALA A 21 12.66 2.48 14.05
N THR A 22 13.55 2.29 15.03
CA THR A 22 14.67 1.33 14.91
C THR A 22 14.34 -0.11 15.33
N SER A 23 13.21 -0.35 16.02
CA SER A 23 12.80 -1.69 16.44
C SER A 23 12.18 -2.45 15.29
N LYS A 24 12.81 -3.56 14.86
CA LYS A 24 12.29 -4.40 13.78
C LYS A 24 11.20 -5.33 14.29
N LYS A 25 10.10 -5.40 13.55
CA LYS A 25 9.00 -6.34 13.75
C LYS A 25 8.74 -7.08 12.44
N ASP A 26 7.81 -8.02 12.48
CA ASP A 26 7.37 -8.75 11.29
C ASP A 26 6.52 -7.82 10.40
N GLY A 27 7.05 -7.45 9.23
CA GLY A 27 6.37 -6.60 8.24
C GLY A 27 6.37 -5.08 8.51
N TYR A 28 7.03 -4.61 9.57
CA TYR A 28 7.18 -3.18 9.87
C TYR A 28 8.34 -2.91 10.85
N MET A 29 8.64 -1.64 11.08
CA MET A 29 9.56 -1.15 12.10
C MET A 29 8.86 -0.12 12.98
N GLU A 30 9.19 -0.04 14.27
CA GLU A 30 8.58 0.92 15.21
C GLU A 30 9.59 1.57 16.14
N GLY A 31 9.25 2.75 16.64
CA GLY A 31 10.08 3.52 17.57
C GLY A 31 9.83 5.01 17.43
N ASN A 32 10.18 5.78 18.47
CA ASN A 32 10.05 7.24 18.49
C ASN A 32 8.63 7.76 18.11
N GLY A 33 7.58 7.02 18.48
CA GLY A 33 6.18 7.35 18.14
C GLY A 33 5.75 7.03 16.69
N TRP A 34 6.65 6.47 15.89
CA TRP A 34 6.42 6.06 14.50
C TRP A 34 6.29 4.55 14.35
N THR A 35 5.51 4.15 13.35
CA THR A 35 5.58 2.84 12.74
C THR A 35 5.82 3.01 11.24
N VAL A 36 6.79 2.30 10.67
CA VAL A 36 7.10 2.33 9.24
C VAL A 36 6.90 0.92 8.68
N THR A 37 5.93 0.78 7.77
CA THR A 37 5.62 -0.45 7.05
C THR A 37 5.83 -0.24 5.55
N TRP A 38 5.61 -1.29 4.76
CA TRP A 38 5.87 -1.27 3.33
C TRP A 38 4.95 -2.20 2.57
N ALA A 39 4.73 -1.87 1.29
CA ALA A 39 4.33 -2.81 0.26
C ALA A 39 5.57 -3.53 -0.32
N PHE A 40 5.37 -4.32 -1.37
CA PHE A 40 6.46 -4.84 -2.20
C PHE A 40 5.92 -4.99 -3.63
N GLY A 41 5.69 -3.85 -4.25
CA GLY A 41 4.83 -3.71 -5.43
C GLY A 41 3.35 -3.82 -5.06
N HIS A 42 2.50 -4.13 -6.03
CA HIS A 42 1.06 -4.31 -5.82
C HIS A 42 0.77 -5.50 -4.89
N LEU A 43 0.23 -5.19 -3.71
CA LEU A 43 -0.36 -6.17 -2.79
C LEU A 43 -1.83 -6.44 -3.13
N VAL A 44 -2.49 -5.46 -3.74
CA VAL A 44 -3.90 -5.48 -4.10
C VAL A 44 -3.99 -5.16 -5.59
N GLY A 45 -4.94 -5.77 -6.28
CA GLY A 45 -5.22 -5.49 -7.68
C GLY A 45 -6.72 -5.59 -7.97
N LEU A 46 -7.08 -5.30 -9.22
CA LEU A 46 -8.44 -5.47 -9.70
C LEU A 46 -8.81 -6.95 -9.82
N ALA A 47 -10.05 -7.27 -9.47
CA ALA A 47 -10.60 -8.61 -9.64
C ALA A 47 -10.68 -9.00 -11.12
N MET A 48 -10.48 -10.28 -11.39
CA MET A 48 -10.66 -10.85 -12.72
C MET A 48 -12.16 -11.03 -13.06
N PRO A 49 -12.55 -11.12 -14.35
CA PRO A 49 -13.93 -11.29 -14.79
C PRO A 49 -14.74 -12.37 -14.05
N GLU A 50 -14.09 -13.45 -13.63
CA GLU A 50 -14.70 -14.58 -12.91
C GLU A 50 -15.35 -14.14 -11.59
N VAL A 51 -14.77 -13.15 -10.90
CA VAL A 51 -15.34 -12.60 -9.66
C VAL A 51 -16.65 -11.87 -9.92
N TYR A 52 -16.83 -11.32 -11.12
CA TYR A 52 -18.06 -10.67 -11.56
C TYR A 52 -19.07 -11.64 -12.19
N GLY A 53 -18.77 -12.95 -12.20
CA GLY A 53 -19.65 -14.00 -12.73
C GLY A 53 -19.44 -14.34 -14.21
N PHE A 54 -18.42 -13.79 -14.87
CA PHE A 54 -18.09 -14.13 -16.25
C PHE A 54 -17.17 -15.35 -16.28
N THR A 55 -17.59 -16.45 -16.92
CA THR A 55 -16.78 -17.67 -17.03
C THR A 55 -16.38 -17.96 -18.48
N GLY A 56 -15.10 -18.24 -18.67
CA GLY A 56 -14.52 -18.49 -19.98
C GLY A 56 -14.55 -17.27 -20.91
N PHE A 57 -14.07 -17.46 -22.14
CA PHE A 57 -14.12 -16.42 -23.16
C PHE A 57 -15.40 -16.57 -23.99
N GLN A 58 -16.35 -15.67 -23.78
CA GLN A 58 -17.60 -15.60 -24.54
C GLN A 58 -17.71 -14.23 -25.18
N ARG A 59 -17.92 -14.18 -26.51
CA ARG A 59 -17.95 -12.94 -27.27
C ARG A 59 -19.12 -12.05 -26.84
N GLU A 60 -20.21 -12.68 -26.41
CA GLU A 60 -21.46 -12.05 -25.97
C GLU A 60 -21.28 -11.26 -24.68
N ASN A 61 -20.27 -11.60 -23.87
CA ASN A 61 -19.94 -10.89 -22.63
C ASN A 61 -19.07 -9.65 -22.89
N LEU A 62 -18.61 -9.42 -24.12
CA LEU A 62 -17.72 -8.31 -24.43
C LEU A 62 -18.49 -7.07 -24.91
N PRO A 63 -18.12 -5.85 -24.44
CA PRO A 63 -17.07 -5.58 -23.46
C PRO A 63 -17.51 -5.86 -22.02
N ILE A 64 -16.60 -6.39 -21.20
CA ILE A 64 -16.84 -6.57 -19.76
C ILE A 64 -16.56 -5.23 -19.07
N LEU A 65 -17.64 -4.56 -18.66
CA LEU A 65 -17.60 -3.28 -17.94
C LEU A 65 -18.29 -3.46 -16.58
N PRO A 66 -17.55 -3.78 -15.52
CA PRO A 66 -18.13 -3.92 -14.19
C PRO A 66 -18.68 -2.57 -13.72
N LYS A 67 -19.81 -2.58 -13.00
CA LYS A 67 -20.39 -1.36 -12.41
C LYS A 67 -19.48 -0.73 -11.36
N GLU A 68 -18.81 -1.59 -10.60
CA GLU A 68 -17.86 -1.22 -9.57
C GLU A 68 -16.63 -2.11 -9.68
N PHE A 69 -15.45 -1.54 -9.49
CA PHE A 69 -14.22 -2.30 -9.48
C PHE A 69 -14.02 -2.96 -8.11
N ILE A 70 -13.91 -4.28 -8.09
CA ILE A 70 -13.61 -5.05 -6.88
C ILE A 70 -12.09 -5.15 -6.74
N LEU A 71 -11.57 -4.77 -5.57
CA LEU A 71 -10.18 -4.93 -5.21
C LEU A 71 -9.97 -6.28 -4.48
N ILE A 72 -8.99 -7.06 -4.94
CA ILE A 72 -8.61 -8.34 -4.34
C ILE A 72 -7.11 -8.39 -4.04
N PRO A 73 -6.66 -9.21 -3.05
CA PRO A 73 -5.25 -9.47 -2.86
C PRO A 73 -4.61 -10.03 -4.14
N ARG A 74 -3.34 -9.71 -4.37
CA ARG A 74 -2.57 -10.28 -5.47
C ARG A 74 -2.66 -11.81 -5.42
N GLN A 75 -3.02 -12.40 -6.55
CA GLN A 75 -3.14 -13.85 -6.70
C GLN A 75 -1.92 -14.42 -7.42
N ILE A 76 -1.53 -15.63 -7.04
CA ILE A 76 -0.51 -16.43 -7.71
C ILE A 76 -1.17 -17.68 -8.29
N LYS A 77 -0.60 -18.15 -9.41
CA LYS A 77 -1.06 -19.36 -10.06
C LYS A 77 -0.50 -20.57 -9.32
N GLU A 78 -1.38 -21.41 -8.79
CA GLU A 78 -1.05 -22.69 -8.20
C GLU A 78 -1.73 -23.81 -9.00
N GLY A 79 -0.97 -24.46 -9.87
CA GLY A 79 -1.51 -25.41 -10.84
C GLY A 79 -2.43 -24.74 -11.86
N LYS A 80 -3.73 -25.08 -11.82
CA LYS A 80 -4.77 -24.51 -12.72
C LYS A 80 -5.60 -23.41 -12.06
N GLU A 81 -5.41 -23.16 -10.76
CA GLU A 81 -6.18 -22.19 -9.99
C GLU A 81 -5.34 -20.97 -9.62
N TYR A 82 -6.01 -19.84 -9.43
CA TYR A 82 -5.42 -18.64 -8.86
C TYR A 82 -5.82 -18.56 -7.39
N LYS A 83 -4.84 -18.42 -6.50
CA LYS A 83 -5.05 -18.28 -5.06
C LYS A 83 -4.33 -17.04 -4.55
N ASN A 84 -4.84 -16.47 -3.47
CA ASN A 84 -4.20 -15.30 -2.85
C ASN A 84 -2.77 -15.64 -2.43
N ASP A 85 -1.82 -14.77 -2.75
CA ASP A 85 -0.42 -14.89 -2.37
C ASP A 85 -0.29 -14.88 -0.82
N PRO A 86 0.21 -15.95 -0.18
CA PRO A 86 0.29 -16.03 1.28
C PRO A 86 1.14 -14.91 1.90
N GLY A 87 2.21 -14.49 1.23
CA GLY A 87 3.08 -13.40 1.70
C GLY A 87 2.37 -12.05 1.64
N VAL A 88 1.62 -11.82 0.57
CA VAL A 88 0.76 -10.63 0.41
C VAL A 88 -0.35 -10.61 1.46
N MET A 89 -1.03 -11.74 1.67
CA MET A 89 -2.09 -11.85 2.68
C MET A 89 -1.57 -11.52 4.08
N LYS A 90 -0.38 -12.04 4.43
CA LYS A 90 0.29 -11.75 5.69
C LYS A 90 0.60 -10.25 5.81
N GLN A 91 1.20 -9.64 4.79
CA GLN A 91 1.55 -8.23 4.84
C GLN A 91 0.32 -7.31 4.88
N LEU A 92 -0.73 -7.61 4.11
CA LEU A 92 -1.99 -6.86 4.15
C LEU A 92 -2.66 -6.94 5.52
N LYS A 93 -2.62 -8.10 6.18
CA LYS A 93 -3.13 -8.25 7.55
C LYS A 93 -2.37 -7.32 8.51
N ILE A 94 -1.04 -7.30 8.44
CA ILE A 94 -0.20 -6.41 9.24
C ILE A 94 -0.54 -4.96 8.96
N ILE A 95 -0.57 -4.53 7.69
CA ILE A 95 -0.91 -3.15 7.31
C ILE A 95 -2.29 -2.76 7.85
N LYS A 96 -3.30 -3.62 7.74
CA LYS A 96 -4.66 -3.36 8.24
C LYS A 96 -4.69 -3.17 9.76
N GLU A 97 -3.96 -4.00 10.51
CA GLU A 97 -3.81 -3.85 11.96
C GLU A 97 -3.07 -2.56 12.33
N LEU A 98 -2.06 -2.15 11.55
CA LEU A 98 -1.34 -0.90 11.75
C LEU A 98 -2.21 0.33 11.45
N PHE A 99 -2.99 0.29 10.38
CA PHE A 99 -3.88 1.38 9.99
C PHE A 99 -5.03 1.58 10.99
N SER A 100 -5.57 0.51 11.57
CA SER A 100 -6.65 0.63 12.56
C SER A 100 -6.20 1.38 13.84
N ARG A 101 -4.96 1.14 14.28
CA ARG A 101 -4.33 1.79 15.45
C ARG A 101 -3.70 3.15 15.15
N ALA A 102 -3.65 3.56 13.89
CA ALA A 102 -3.03 4.82 13.48
C ALA A 102 -3.91 6.04 13.81
N GLU A 103 -3.29 7.13 14.23
CA GLU A 103 -3.92 8.46 14.28
C GLU A 103 -3.94 9.11 12.90
N GLY A 104 -2.93 8.81 12.08
CA GLY A 104 -2.79 9.30 10.71
C GLY A 104 -1.74 8.51 9.94
N ILE A 105 -1.79 8.60 8.62
CA ILE A 105 -0.95 7.84 7.70
C ILE A 105 -0.07 8.80 6.91
N VAL A 106 1.23 8.51 6.86
CA VAL A 106 2.17 9.15 5.94
C VAL A 106 2.41 8.23 4.75
N VAL A 107 2.07 8.69 3.57
CA VAL A 107 2.23 7.95 2.33
C VAL A 107 3.62 8.26 1.77
N GLY A 108 4.52 7.29 1.88
CA GLY A 108 5.91 7.35 1.44
C GLY A 108 6.22 6.42 0.26
N THR A 109 5.23 6.10 -0.56
CA THR A 109 5.43 5.43 -1.86
C THR A 109 6.07 6.39 -2.86
N ASP A 110 6.60 5.87 -3.97
CA ASP A 110 7.28 6.69 -4.99
C ASP A 110 6.44 7.88 -5.46
N ALA A 111 7.11 9.00 -5.72
CA ALA A 111 6.52 10.27 -6.17
C ALA A 111 6.03 10.20 -7.63
N GLY A 112 4.98 9.42 -7.88
CA GLY A 112 4.38 9.22 -9.19
C GLY A 112 3.02 8.53 -9.11
N ARG A 113 2.34 8.43 -10.27
CA ARG A 113 1.00 7.85 -10.38
C ARG A 113 0.93 6.42 -9.84
N GLU A 114 1.91 5.60 -10.19
CA GLU A 114 1.95 4.19 -9.77
C GLU A 114 2.15 4.07 -8.26
N GLY A 115 3.02 4.89 -7.67
CA GLY A 115 3.22 4.92 -6.22
C GLY A 115 1.95 5.33 -5.48
N GLN A 116 1.20 6.29 -6.02
CA GLN A 116 -0.11 6.66 -5.48
C GLN A 116 -1.12 5.51 -5.62
N LEU A 117 -1.17 4.84 -6.77
CA LEU A 117 -2.08 3.72 -7.03
C LEU A 117 -1.84 2.54 -6.07
N ILE A 118 -0.57 2.18 -5.83
CA ILE A 118 -0.20 1.11 -4.87
C ILE A 118 -0.75 1.44 -3.48
N PHE A 119 -0.56 2.67 -3.02
CA PHE A 119 -1.08 3.11 -1.73
C PHE A 119 -2.62 3.09 -1.72
N GLN A 120 -3.25 3.67 -2.74
CA GLN A 120 -4.70 3.82 -2.83
C GLN A 120 -5.39 2.46 -2.76
N TYR A 121 -4.94 1.48 -3.54
CA TYR A 121 -5.52 0.14 -3.53
C TYR A 121 -5.39 -0.54 -2.17
N ILE A 122 -4.26 -0.36 -1.48
CA ILE A 122 -4.07 -0.91 -0.12
C ILE A 122 -5.00 -0.21 0.87
N TYR A 123 -5.11 1.11 0.79
CA TYR A 123 -5.93 1.93 1.67
C TYR A 123 -7.43 1.59 1.54
N ASP A 124 -7.91 1.50 0.31
CA ASP A 124 -9.30 1.14 -0.02
C ASP A 124 -9.61 -0.31 0.37
N TYR A 125 -8.74 -1.25 0.02
CA TYR A 125 -8.91 -2.66 0.42
C TYR A 125 -8.89 -2.85 1.93
N ALA A 126 -8.09 -2.07 2.66
CA ALA A 126 -8.06 -2.10 4.12
C ALA A 126 -9.35 -1.52 4.74
N GLY A 127 -10.15 -0.78 3.97
CA GLY A 127 -11.31 -0.02 4.47
C GLY A 127 -10.88 1.11 5.41
N CYS A 128 -9.71 1.71 5.15
CA CYS A 128 -9.16 2.74 6.01
C CYS A 128 -9.83 4.09 5.73
N ASN A 129 -9.96 4.92 6.77
CA ASN A 129 -10.49 6.29 6.69
C ASN A 129 -9.65 7.29 7.50
N LYS A 130 -8.42 6.91 7.85
CA LYS A 130 -7.50 7.75 8.63
C LYS A 130 -6.98 8.90 7.75
N PRO A 131 -6.74 10.09 8.31
CA PRO A 131 -6.19 11.20 7.56
C PRO A 131 -4.80 10.85 7.01
N CYS A 132 -4.55 11.28 5.77
CA CYS A 132 -3.32 10.98 5.03
C CYS A 132 -2.52 12.24 4.75
N GLU A 133 -1.21 12.16 4.93
CA GLU A 133 -0.20 13.13 4.50
C GLU A 133 0.75 12.47 3.49
N ARG A 134 1.22 13.20 2.48
CA ARG A 134 2.09 12.68 1.43
C ARG A 134 3.53 13.12 1.66
N LEU A 135 4.43 12.14 1.74
CA LEU A 135 5.88 12.34 1.62
C LEU A 135 6.26 12.27 0.14
N TRP A 136 6.29 13.43 -0.52
CA TRP A 136 6.56 13.53 -1.96
C TRP A 136 8.05 13.85 -2.23
N ILE A 137 8.89 12.82 -2.30
CA ILE A 137 10.33 12.95 -2.51
C ILE A 137 10.78 12.15 -3.73
N SER A 138 11.71 12.71 -4.51
CA SER A 138 12.32 12.05 -5.68
C SER A 138 13.70 11.44 -5.39
N SER A 139 14.21 11.64 -4.17
CA SER A 139 15.52 11.18 -3.71
C SER A 139 15.38 10.52 -2.34
N LEU A 140 16.08 9.41 -2.13
CA LEU A 140 16.12 8.65 -0.87
C LEU A 140 17.32 9.00 0.02
N THR A 141 18.03 10.10 -0.28
CA THR A 141 19.10 10.58 0.60
C THR A 141 18.52 11.03 1.95
N ASP A 142 19.28 10.83 3.03
CA ASP A 142 18.89 11.24 4.39
C ASP A 142 18.38 12.69 4.45
N LYS A 143 19.06 13.58 3.73
CA LYS A 143 18.67 15.00 3.64
C LYS A 143 17.29 15.17 2.99
N ALA A 144 17.05 14.52 1.85
CA ALA A 144 15.78 14.63 1.14
C ALA A 144 14.62 14.04 1.95
N ILE A 145 14.84 12.92 2.64
CA ILE A 145 13.82 12.32 3.52
C ILE A 145 13.49 13.28 4.67
N ARG A 146 14.51 13.83 5.36
CA ARG A 146 14.31 14.80 6.46
C ARG A 146 13.55 16.04 6.01
N GLU A 147 13.96 16.65 4.89
CA GLU A 147 13.29 17.82 4.31
C GLU A 147 11.87 17.48 3.88
N GLY A 148 11.63 16.29 3.32
CA GLY A 148 10.31 15.81 2.94
C GLY A 148 9.36 15.68 4.13
N PHE A 149 9.82 15.16 5.27
CA PHE A 149 9.01 15.07 6.49
C PHE A 149 8.67 16.43 7.10
N GLN A 150 9.48 17.46 6.84
CA GLN A 150 9.17 18.84 7.26
C GLN A 150 8.14 19.51 6.34
N ASN A 151 7.98 19.00 5.11
CA ASN A 151 7.15 19.59 4.06
C ASN A 151 6.08 18.61 3.56
N LEU A 152 5.52 17.81 4.46
CA LEU A 152 4.42 16.90 4.14
C LEU A 152 3.25 17.66 3.51
N LYS A 153 2.66 17.06 2.49
CA LYS A 153 1.51 17.62 1.77
C LYS A 153 0.22 16.94 2.21
N PRO A 154 -0.94 17.61 2.19
CA PRO A 154 -2.22 16.94 2.32
C PRO A 154 -2.36 15.78 1.31
N GLY A 155 -2.85 14.63 1.76
CA GLY A 155 -3.11 13.49 0.86
C GLY A 155 -4.07 13.85 -0.28
N SER A 156 -5.06 14.70 0.01
CA SER A 156 -6.07 15.21 -0.92
C SER A 156 -5.52 15.96 -2.13
N ASP A 157 -4.26 16.41 -2.10
CA ASP A 157 -3.61 17.05 -3.25
C ASP A 157 -3.26 16.01 -4.34
N TYR A 158 -3.42 14.72 -4.06
CA TYR A 158 -2.99 13.58 -4.89
C TYR A 158 -4.08 12.51 -5.11
N ASP A 159 -5.33 12.80 -4.72
CA ASP A 159 -6.49 11.93 -4.96
C ASP A 159 -6.98 11.99 -6.42
#